data_AF-A0A8W8LVA4-F1
#
_entry.id   AF-A0A8W8LVA4-F1
#
_cell.length_a   1.000
_cell.length_b   1.000
_cell.length_c   1.000
_cell.angle_alpha   90.00
_cell.angle_beta   90.00
_cell.angle_gamma   90.00
#
_symmetry.space_group_name_H-M   'P 1'
#
loop_
_entity.id
_entity.type
_entity.pdbx_description
1 polymer ?
#
loop_
_entity_poly.entity_id
_entity_poly.type
_entity_poly.pdbx_seq_one_letter_code
_entity_poly.pdbx_strand_id
1 'polypeptide(L)'
;MTKTCVFRTIILCFSFCYVHSDSYRTKPDIDCYFNSYKDGDLCRDCPTGYYGKNCTDKCKHPTFGLFCSETCDCSVCHHILGCISTAVNIADASTTALIGTSFTFTDICHVLSP
;
A
#
# COMPACT_ATOMS: atom_id res chain seq x y z
N MET A 1 21.05 -16.56 -23.35
CA MET A 1 22.05 -15.74 -22.66
C MET A 1 21.87 -15.93 -21.16
N THR A 2 22.94 -16.37 -20.51
CA THR A 2 23.05 -16.86 -19.13
C THR A 2 22.71 -15.79 -18.10
N LYS A 3 21.77 -16.07 -17.19
CA LYS A 3 21.53 -15.25 -15.98
C LYS A 3 22.56 -15.66 -14.93
N THR A 4 23.65 -14.92 -14.81
CA THR A 4 24.68 -15.20 -13.80
C THR A 4 24.20 -14.67 -12.45
N CYS A 5 23.89 -15.57 -11.52
CA CYS A 5 23.56 -15.24 -10.14
C CYS A 5 24.89 -15.17 -9.37
N VAL A 6 25.37 -13.97 -9.01
CA VAL A 6 26.59 -13.82 -8.21
C VAL A 6 26.24 -14.12 -6.76
N PHE A 7 26.40 -15.39 -6.40
CA PHE A 7 26.39 -15.91 -5.05
C PHE A 7 27.69 -15.48 -4.36
N ARG A 8 27.71 -14.33 -3.67
CA ARG A 8 28.76 -14.04 -2.69
C ARG A 8 28.20 -14.19 -1.29
N THR A 9 28.31 -15.44 -0.86
CA THR A 9 28.44 -15.90 0.52
C THR A 9 29.01 -14.85 1.48
N ILE A 10 28.30 -14.64 2.59
CA ILE A 10 28.75 -14.03 3.86
C ILE A 10 28.78 -12.50 3.86
N ILE A 11 27.62 -11.85 4.01
CA ILE A 11 27.26 -11.00 5.18
C ILE A 11 25.73 -11.07 5.31
N LEU A 12 25.24 -11.53 6.46
CA LEU A 12 23.89 -12.01 6.70
C LEU A 12 22.83 -10.89 6.63
N CYS A 13 21.77 -11.13 5.84
CA CYS A 13 20.47 -10.43 5.84
C CYS A 13 20.36 -9.00 5.26
N PHE A 14 21.07 -8.66 4.18
CA PHE A 14 20.54 -7.68 3.22
C PHE A 14 19.61 -8.39 2.23
N SER A 15 18.43 -8.77 2.74
CA SER A 15 17.27 -9.17 1.94
C SER A 15 16.73 -7.96 1.20
N PHE A 16 17.46 -7.53 0.17
CA PHE A 16 16.81 -6.86 -0.93
C PHE A 16 17.30 -7.56 -2.18
N CYS A 17 16.56 -8.59 -2.57
CA CYS A 17 16.13 -8.61 -3.95
C CYS A 17 15.53 -7.23 -4.20
N TYR A 18 16.35 -6.27 -4.64
CA TYR A 18 15.88 -5.01 -5.18
C TYR A 18 15.24 -5.37 -6.53
N VAL A 19 14.09 -6.03 -6.44
CA VAL A 19 13.09 -6.01 -7.48
C VAL A 19 12.49 -4.62 -7.36
N HIS A 20 13.08 -3.67 -8.07
CA HIS A 20 12.31 -2.51 -8.49
C HIS A 20 12.19 -2.56 -10.01
N SER A 21 11.27 -3.45 -10.39
CA SER A 21 10.46 -3.46 -11.60
C SER A 21 10.80 -2.40 -12.66
N ASP A 22 11.70 -2.73 -13.58
CA ASP A 22 11.73 -2.08 -14.89
C ASP A 22 10.49 -2.54 -15.68
N SER A 23 9.38 -1.83 -15.53
CA SER A 23 8.22 -1.95 -16.43
C SER A 23 7.83 -0.60 -16.99
N TYR A 24 8.79 0.14 -17.54
CA TYR A 24 8.50 1.11 -18.60
C TYR A 24 8.20 0.33 -19.87
N ARG A 25 6.96 -0.14 -19.99
CA ARG A 25 6.43 -0.72 -21.21
C ARG A 25 6.19 0.42 -22.20
N THR A 26 7.24 0.87 -22.89
CA THR A 26 7.14 1.87 -23.95
C THR A 26 6.45 1.26 -25.17
N LYS A 27 5.12 1.11 -25.08
CA LYS A 27 4.27 0.83 -26.23
C LYS A 27 3.88 2.19 -26.84
N PRO A 28 4.04 2.40 -28.16
CA PRO A 28 3.76 3.69 -28.80
C PRO A 28 2.27 4.12 -28.77
N ASP A 29 1.40 3.22 -28.30
CA ASP A 29 0.01 3.50 -27.97
C ASP A 29 -0.21 3.02 -26.52
N ILE A 30 -0.04 3.96 -25.57
CA ILE A 30 -0.23 3.71 -24.13
C ILE A 30 -1.73 3.59 -23.86
N ASP A 31 -2.27 2.37 -24.07
CA ASP A 31 -3.51 1.95 -23.40
C ASP A 31 -3.11 1.41 -22.02
N CYS A 32 -3.39 2.21 -20.99
CA CYS A 32 -3.18 1.79 -19.61
C CYS A 32 -4.15 0.65 -19.27
N TYR A 33 -3.66 -0.32 -18.50
CA TYR A 33 -4.46 -1.49 -18.09
C TYR A 33 -5.57 -1.09 -17.10
N PHE A 34 -6.48 -2.01 -16.78
CA PHE A 34 -7.49 -1.80 -15.76
C PHE A 34 -6.87 -1.41 -14.42
N ASN A 35 -7.51 -0.48 -13.70
CA ASN A 35 -7.01 0.13 -12.46
C ASN A 35 -5.76 1.01 -12.61
N SER A 36 -5.57 1.62 -13.78
CA SER A 36 -4.52 2.62 -14.00
C SER A 36 -4.99 3.80 -14.84
N TYR A 37 -4.28 4.93 -14.73
CA TYR A 37 -4.52 6.17 -15.47
C TYR A 37 -3.25 6.68 -16.14
N LYS A 38 -3.42 7.47 -17.21
CA LYS A 38 -2.32 8.09 -17.93
C LYS A 38 -1.86 9.36 -17.22
N ASP A 39 -0.61 9.36 -16.79
CA ASP A 39 0.11 10.52 -16.24
C ASP A 39 1.30 10.84 -17.16
N GLY A 40 1.06 11.73 -18.13
CA GLY A 40 2.02 12.00 -19.20
C GLY A 40 2.23 10.76 -20.09
N ASP A 41 3.47 10.28 -20.17
CA ASP A 41 3.83 9.06 -20.92
C ASP A 41 3.91 7.81 -20.04
N LEU A 42 3.37 7.87 -18.81
CA LEU A 42 3.39 6.78 -17.83
C LEU A 42 1.99 6.34 -17.46
N CYS A 43 1.83 5.05 -17.18
CA CYS A 43 0.63 4.54 -16.51
C CYS A 43 0.90 4.47 -15.01
N ARG A 44 0.04 5.11 -14.22
CA ARG A 44 0.05 5.02 -12.76
C ARG A 44 -1.14 4.25 -12.26
N ASP A 45 -0.95 3.48 -11.20
CA ASP A 45 -2.03 2.77 -10.53
C ASP A 45 -3.04 3.76 -9.94
N CYS A 46 -4.30 3.33 -9.86
CA CYS A 46 -5.34 4.14 -9.26
C CYS A 46 -5.08 4.45 -7.78
N PRO A 47 -5.43 5.67 -7.33
CA PRO A 47 -5.39 5.98 -5.91
C PRO A 47 -6.38 5.10 -5.14
N THR A 48 -6.08 4.85 -3.88
CA THR A 48 -6.96 4.15 -2.94
C THR A 48 -8.38 4.73 -3.00
N GLY A 49 -9.38 3.86 -3.01
CA GLY A 49 -10.79 4.25 -3.10
C GLY A 49 -11.31 4.53 -4.52
N TYR A 50 -10.49 4.29 -5.55
CA TYR A 50 -10.85 4.37 -6.96
C TYR A 50 -10.35 3.15 -7.74
N TYR A 51 -11.03 2.84 -8.84
CA TYR A 51 -10.75 1.71 -9.71
C TYR A 51 -11.22 1.99 -11.15
N GLY A 52 -10.99 1.05 -12.06
CA GLY A 52 -11.42 1.18 -13.47
C GLY A 52 -10.34 1.73 -14.39
N LYS A 53 -10.70 1.91 -15.68
CA LYS A 53 -9.81 2.58 -16.63
C LYS A 53 -9.79 4.08 -16.33
N ASN A 54 -8.61 4.67 -16.17
CA ASN A 54 -8.45 6.07 -15.76
C ASN A 54 -9.02 6.41 -14.37
N CYS A 55 -9.24 5.41 -13.51
CA CYS A 55 -9.63 5.62 -12.12
C CYS A 55 -10.92 6.44 -11.95
N THR A 56 -11.83 6.36 -12.92
CA THR A 56 -13.08 7.12 -12.92
C THR A 56 -14.11 6.55 -11.96
N ASP A 57 -13.98 5.28 -11.59
CA ASP A 57 -14.93 4.61 -10.72
C ASP A 57 -14.48 4.71 -9.26
N LYS A 58 -15.36 5.26 -8.42
CA LYS A 58 -15.17 5.29 -6.97
C LYS A 58 -15.65 3.97 -6.36
N CYS A 59 -14.95 3.45 -5.34
CA CYS A 59 -15.43 2.27 -4.62
C CYS A 59 -16.85 2.48 -4.10
N LYS A 60 -17.74 1.55 -4.45
CA LYS A 60 -19.13 1.56 -4.02
C LYS A 60 -19.26 0.76 -2.73
N HIS A 61 -20.17 1.17 -1.86
CA HIS A 61 -20.53 0.37 -0.69
C HIS A 61 -20.89 -1.07 -1.12
N PRO A 62 -20.39 -2.12 -0.44
CA PRO A 62 -19.63 -2.07 0.82
C PRO A 62 -18.11 -2.02 0.67
N THR A 63 -17.53 -1.77 -0.50
CA THR A 63 -16.08 -1.90 -0.69
C THR A 63 -15.28 -0.59 -0.50
N PHE A 64 -14.02 -0.73 -0.11
CA PHE A 64 -13.06 0.37 0.08
C PHE A 64 -11.61 -0.09 -0.12
N GLY A 65 -10.66 0.83 0.02
CA GLY A 65 -9.23 0.50 0.01
C GLY A 65 -8.61 0.47 -1.40
N LEU A 66 -7.47 -0.19 -1.55
CA LEU A 66 -6.78 -0.28 -2.84
C LEU A 66 -7.57 -1.21 -3.77
N PHE A 67 -7.94 -0.68 -4.94
CA PHE A 67 -8.77 -1.36 -5.93
C PHE A 67 -10.10 -1.93 -5.38
N CYS A 68 -10.60 -1.34 -4.29
CA CYS A 68 -11.84 -1.77 -3.62
C CYS A 68 -11.79 -3.23 -3.11
N SER A 69 -10.61 -3.68 -2.68
CA SER A 69 -10.39 -5.08 -2.22
C SER A 69 -10.89 -5.33 -0.80
N GLU A 70 -11.16 -4.29 -0.03
CA GLU A 70 -11.63 -4.37 1.36
C GLU A 70 -13.14 -4.17 1.43
N THR A 71 -13.78 -4.69 2.48
CA THR A 71 -15.25 -4.63 2.67
C THR A 71 -15.60 -4.03 4.03
N CYS A 72 -16.55 -3.11 4.05
CA CYS A 72 -17.09 -2.44 5.21
C CYS A 72 -18.26 -3.22 5.82
N ASP A 73 -18.26 -3.32 7.14
CA ASP A 73 -19.36 -3.90 7.95
C ASP A 73 -20.23 -2.83 8.63
N CYS A 74 -20.18 -1.59 8.16
CA CYS A 74 -20.88 -0.43 8.75
C CYS A 74 -21.82 0.23 7.73
N SER A 75 -22.84 0.92 8.25
CA SER A 75 -23.82 1.62 7.39
C SER A 75 -23.23 2.81 6.62
N VAL A 76 -22.14 3.41 7.09
CA VAL A 76 -21.45 4.54 6.44
C VAL A 76 -20.02 4.14 6.16
N CYS A 77 -19.71 3.90 4.89
CA CYS A 77 -18.40 3.43 4.43
C CYS A 77 -17.73 4.52 3.57
N HIS A 78 -16.56 4.97 4.00
CA HIS A 78 -15.71 5.85 3.23
C HIS A 78 -14.87 5.04 2.26
N HIS A 79 -14.98 5.32 0.96
CA HIS A 79 -14.27 4.59 -0.10
C HIS A 79 -12.74 4.44 0.10
N ILE A 80 -12.09 5.34 0.85
CA ILE A 80 -10.66 5.26 1.15
C ILE A 80 -10.39 4.59 2.50
N LEU A 81 -11.15 4.95 3.53
CA LEU A 81 -10.82 4.65 4.94
C LEU A 81 -11.66 3.49 5.50
N GLY A 82 -12.69 3.06 4.77
CA GLY A 82 -13.68 2.14 5.26
C GLY A 82 -14.61 2.77 6.29
N CYS A 83 -14.84 2.08 7.40
CA CYS A 83 -15.74 2.53 8.45
C CYS A 83 -15.12 3.65 9.30
N ILE A 84 -15.69 4.85 9.21
CA ILE A 84 -15.30 5.96 10.09
C ILE A 84 -16.06 5.82 11.40
N SER A 85 -15.43 5.22 12.42
CA SER A 85 -15.98 5.27 13.77
C SER A 85 -15.82 6.69 14.31
N THR A 86 -16.90 7.44 14.44
CA THR A 86 -16.91 8.70 15.19
C THR A 86 -16.81 8.40 16.68
N ALA A 87 -15.68 7.88 17.11
CA ALA A 87 -15.32 7.75 18.52
C ALA A 87 -14.10 8.63 18.79
N VAL A 88 -14.27 9.96 18.67
CA VAL A 88 -13.48 10.87 19.50
C VAL A 88 -14.25 11.04 20.80
N ASN A 89 -14.35 9.96 21.57
CA ASN A 89 -14.38 10.11 23.01
C ASN A 89 -12.92 9.92 23.42
N ILE A 90 -12.22 11.03 23.65
CA ILE A 90 -10.97 10.99 24.44
C ILE A 90 -11.41 10.61 25.86
N ALA A 91 -11.64 9.33 26.04
CA ALA A 91 -11.77 8.63 27.29
C ALA A 91 -11.09 7.26 27.10
N ASP A 92 -9.93 7.26 26.44
CA ASP A 92 -8.88 6.32 26.81
C ASP A 92 -8.01 7.04 27.84
N ALA A 93 -8.28 6.76 29.11
CA ALA A 93 -7.30 7.00 30.14
C ALA A 93 -6.19 5.96 29.98
N SER A 94 -5.34 6.13 28.96
CA SER A 94 -3.96 5.66 29.01
C SER A 94 -3.06 6.83 29.41
N THR A 95 -3.36 7.47 30.55
CA THR A 95 -2.37 8.30 31.25
C THR A 95 -1.44 7.39 32.04
N THR A 96 -0.48 6.79 31.36
CA THR A 96 0.81 6.51 31.98
C THR A 96 1.91 6.70 30.95
N ALA A 97 2.55 7.86 31.06
CA ALA A 97 3.84 8.28 30.51
C ALA A 97 4.58 7.26 29.63
N LEU A 98 4.75 7.60 28.35
CA LEU A 98 6.08 7.73 27.78
C LEU A 98 6.12 9.00 26.92
N ILE A 99 6.66 10.05 27.54
CA ILE A 99 7.53 11.07 26.93
C ILE A 99 7.79 10.87 25.44
N GLY A 100 7.59 11.96 24.68
CA GLY A 100 8.03 12.07 23.31
C GLY A 100 9.47 11.61 23.15
N THR A 101 9.62 10.48 22.48
CA THR A 101 10.81 10.16 21.72
C THR A 101 10.31 9.80 20.34
N SER A 102 10.55 10.70 19.39
CA SER A 102 10.61 10.45 17.96
C SER A 102 10.53 8.96 17.61
N PHE A 103 9.46 8.53 16.93
CA PHE A 103 9.37 7.19 16.35
C PHE A 103 10.60 6.94 15.46
N THR A 104 11.61 6.26 15.98
CA THR A 104 12.72 5.74 15.20
C THR A 104 12.41 4.30 14.82
N PHE A 105 12.67 3.97 13.56
CA PHE A 105 12.30 2.79 12.76
C PHE A 105 12.63 1.37 13.31
N THR A 106 12.89 1.15 14.60
CA THR A 106 13.53 -0.10 15.07
C THR A 106 12.66 -1.15 15.79
N ASP A 107 11.34 -0.97 15.95
CA ASP A 107 10.53 -1.88 16.79
C ASP A 107 9.73 -2.97 16.05
N ILE A 108 10.34 -3.70 15.09
CA ILE A 108 9.68 -4.87 14.44
C ILE A 108 10.45 -6.19 14.61
N CYS A 109 11.63 -6.20 15.25
CA CYS A 109 12.39 -7.44 15.42
C CYS A 109 12.24 -8.03 16.82
N HIS A 110 11.04 -8.48 17.22
CA HIS A 110 10.90 -9.26 18.47
C HIS A 110 9.84 -10.36 18.48
N VAL A 111 9.38 -10.85 17.32
CA VAL A 111 8.46 -11.99 17.30
C VAL A 111 8.85 -13.03 16.26
N LEU A 112 10.00 -13.70 16.45
CA LEU A 112 10.24 -15.04 15.89
C LEU A 112 11.25 -15.82 16.74
N SER A 113 10.73 -16.61 17.69
CA SER A 113 11.25 -17.89 18.22
C SER A 113 10.12 -18.54 19.04
N PRO A 114 10.01 -19.87 19.17
CA PRO A 114 11.01 -20.93 18.98
C PRO A 114 11.06 -21.57 17.59
#